data_AF-A0A6J7ZQF6-F1
#
_entry.id   AF-A0A6J7ZQF6-F1
#
_cell.length_a   1.000
_cell.length_b   1.000
_cell.length_c   1.000
_cell.angle_alpha   90.00
_cell.angle_beta   90.00
_cell.angle_gamma   90.00
#
_symmetry.space_group_name_H-M   'P 1'
#
loop_
_entity.id
_entity.type
_entity.pdbx_description
1 polymer ?
#
loop_
_entity_poly.entity_id
_entity_poly.type
_entity_poly.pdbx_seq_one_letter_code
_entity_poly.pdbx_strand_id
1 'polypeptide(L)'
;MADGDIIHSRLGGIYQKPYKWLCEGKATIDECAHVLMQAFKKDIVKKGDLPVQLAQTMAEILDRAISAAENSPVNWAGLTLEFDKLVQQADGSHRLKEVVRLTGKSLLHDFRYGQYIDSSNTIETFLHRYMKTVYESEFKERVPLTSTHHDGIDQATLSKRIGEIKPIIDDVIGKWAKTAIKHHSIEKLPIPHRSAQKPIDLNEDLR
;
A
#
# COMPACT_ATOMS: atom_id res chain seq x y z
N MET A 1 -32.05 -10.13 9.08
CA MET A 1 -30.88 -11.02 9.16
C MET A 1 -29.73 -10.20 9.70
N ALA A 2 -29.13 -10.61 10.82
CA ALA A 2 -27.96 -9.92 11.36
C ALA A 2 -26.72 -10.51 10.68
N ASP A 3 -25.99 -9.67 9.93
CA ASP A 3 -24.73 -10.04 9.28
C ASP A 3 -23.67 -10.35 10.35
N GLY A 4 -23.59 -11.63 10.76
CA GLY A 4 -22.61 -12.13 11.74
C GLY A 4 -21.14 -12.01 11.33
N ASP A 5 -20.87 -11.47 10.14
CA ASP A 5 -19.54 -11.28 9.56
C ASP A 5 -19.01 -9.83 9.68
N ILE A 6 -19.84 -8.88 10.16
CA ILE A 6 -19.41 -7.49 10.35
C ILE A 6 -18.96 -7.30 11.79
N ILE A 7 -17.64 -7.19 11.98
CA ILE A 7 -17.02 -6.95 13.28
C ILE A 7 -16.97 -5.45 13.56
N HIS A 8 -16.72 -4.63 12.52
CA HIS A 8 -16.72 -3.19 12.65
C HIS A 8 -17.20 -2.46 11.39
N SER A 9 -18.18 -1.56 11.53
CA SER A 9 -18.86 -0.90 10.40
C SER A 9 -17.97 0.00 9.54
N ARG A 10 -16.87 0.56 10.09
CA ARG A 10 -15.94 1.41 9.31
C ARG A 10 -14.99 0.60 8.42
N LEU A 11 -14.75 -0.67 8.73
CA LEU A 11 -13.89 -1.52 7.93
C LEU A 11 -14.68 -2.08 6.74
N GLY A 12 -14.10 -2.02 5.55
CA GLY A 12 -14.70 -2.67 4.38
C GLY A 12 -14.84 -4.18 4.62
N GLY A 13 -15.87 -4.81 4.04
CA GLY A 13 -16.15 -6.24 4.23
C GLY A 13 -14.94 -7.16 3.99
N ILE A 14 -14.11 -6.83 2.99
CA ILE A 14 -12.87 -7.58 2.68
C ILE A 14 -11.82 -7.54 3.80
N TYR A 15 -11.85 -6.53 4.67
CA TYR A 15 -10.91 -6.33 5.77
C TYR A 15 -11.42 -6.83 7.14
N GLN A 16 -12.68 -7.28 7.23
CA GLN A 16 -13.26 -7.81 8.47
C GLN A 16 -12.47 -9.02 8.97
N LYS A 17 -12.17 -9.98 8.08
CA LYS A 17 -11.42 -11.20 8.44
C LYS A 17 -9.98 -10.90 8.90
N PRO A 18 -9.16 -10.11 8.17
CA PRO A 18 -7.84 -9.71 8.67
C PRO A 18 -7.89 -9.04 10.05
N TYR A 19 -8.85 -8.13 10.27
CA TYR A 19 -9.04 -7.48 11.56
C TYR A 19 -9.41 -8.50 12.67
N LYS A 20 -10.31 -9.44 12.38
CA LYS A 20 -10.67 -10.53 13.28
C LYS A 20 -9.45 -11.30 13.76
N TRP A 21 -8.60 -11.73 12.81
CA TRP A 21 -7.44 -12.56 13.10
C TRP A 21 -6.41 -11.83 13.97
N LEU A 22 -6.21 -10.54 13.68
CA LEU A 22 -5.37 -9.68 14.52
C LEU A 22 -5.95 -9.50 15.93
N CYS A 23 -7.27 -9.52 16.08
CA CYS A 23 -7.91 -9.44 17.39
C CYS A 23 -7.81 -10.74 18.19
N GLU A 24 -8.15 -11.87 17.57
CA GLU A 24 -8.15 -13.20 18.22
C GLU A 24 -6.73 -13.65 18.65
N GLY A 25 -5.69 -13.24 17.93
CA GLY A 25 -4.31 -13.59 18.27
C GLY A 25 -3.97 -15.08 18.19
N LYS A 26 -4.83 -15.88 17.56
CA LYS A 26 -4.64 -17.33 17.36
C LYS A 26 -3.75 -17.64 16.16
N ALA A 27 -3.68 -16.73 15.20
CA ALA A 27 -2.85 -16.84 14.01
C ALA A 27 -1.48 -16.19 14.25
N THR A 28 -0.46 -16.71 13.59
CA THR A 28 0.87 -16.10 13.57
C THR A 28 0.86 -14.75 12.86
N ILE A 29 1.89 -13.93 13.08
CA ILE A 29 2.07 -12.64 12.41
C ILE A 29 2.12 -12.81 10.88
N ASP A 30 2.78 -13.85 10.40
CA ASP A 30 2.86 -14.16 8.97
C ASP A 30 1.50 -14.53 8.37
N GLU A 31 0.70 -15.32 9.09
CA GLU A 31 -0.66 -15.68 8.66
C GLU A 31 -1.58 -14.46 8.64
N CYS A 32 -1.48 -13.59 9.65
CA CYS A 32 -2.22 -12.33 9.71
C CYS A 32 -1.84 -11.42 8.53
N ALA A 33 -0.55 -11.25 8.27
CA ALA A 33 -0.04 -10.48 7.14
C ALA A 33 -0.51 -11.07 5.80
N HIS A 34 -0.45 -12.38 5.64
CA HIS A 34 -0.89 -13.06 4.43
C HIS A 34 -2.39 -12.82 4.13
N VAL A 35 -3.26 -13.00 5.11
CA VAL A 35 -4.72 -12.77 4.95
C VAL A 35 -5.02 -11.31 4.68
N LEU A 36 -4.32 -10.39 5.33
CA LEU A 36 -4.43 -8.95 5.07
C LEU A 36 -4.00 -8.59 3.65
N MET A 37 -2.87 -9.13 3.19
CA MET A 37 -2.37 -8.86 1.84
C MET A 37 -3.26 -9.50 0.76
N GLN A 38 -3.94 -10.62 1.03
CA GLN A 38 -4.98 -11.13 0.13
C GLN A 38 -6.16 -10.17 -0.01
N ALA A 39 -6.64 -9.60 1.10
CA ALA A 39 -7.71 -8.61 1.09
C ALA A 39 -7.27 -7.34 0.35
N PHE A 40 -6.07 -6.85 0.65
CA PHE A 40 -5.50 -5.68 0.01
C PHE A 40 -5.26 -5.86 -1.49
N LYS A 41 -4.82 -7.05 -1.94
CA LYS A 41 -4.72 -7.38 -3.37
C LYS A 41 -6.06 -7.20 -4.07
N LYS A 42 -7.13 -7.77 -3.50
CA LYS A 42 -8.49 -7.67 -4.07
C LYS A 42 -8.94 -6.22 -4.18
N ASP A 43 -8.62 -5.41 -3.16
CA ASP A 43 -8.96 -3.99 -3.15
C ASP A 43 -8.21 -3.20 -4.23
N ILE A 44 -6.90 -3.43 -4.34
CA ILE A 44 -6.06 -2.78 -5.36
C ILE A 44 -6.53 -3.19 -6.76
N VAL A 45 -6.70 -4.49 -7.04
CA VAL A 45 -7.19 -4.99 -8.35
C VAL A 45 -8.54 -4.36 -8.71
N LYS A 46 -9.46 -4.23 -7.76
CA LYS A 46 -10.75 -3.56 -7.98
C LYS A 46 -10.61 -2.08 -8.37
N LYS A 47 -9.54 -1.41 -7.95
CA LYS A 47 -9.25 -0.02 -8.30
C LYS A 47 -8.66 0.13 -9.72
N GLY A 48 -8.23 -0.97 -10.35
CA GLY A 48 -7.76 -1.01 -11.74
C GLY A 48 -6.38 -0.39 -11.99
N ASP A 49 -5.98 -0.37 -13.26
CA ASP A 49 -4.61 -0.02 -13.69
C ASP A 49 -4.32 1.48 -13.80
N LEU A 50 -5.31 2.34 -13.56
CA LEU A 50 -5.15 3.79 -13.64
C LEU A 50 -3.94 4.33 -12.85
N PRO A 51 -3.66 3.89 -11.60
CA PRO A 51 -2.50 4.35 -10.85
C PRO A 51 -1.17 4.00 -11.51
N VAL A 52 -1.08 2.87 -12.24
CA VAL A 52 0.13 2.47 -12.97
C VAL A 52 0.38 3.41 -14.15
N GLN A 53 -0.67 3.67 -14.93
CA GLN A 53 -0.60 4.58 -16.08
C GLN A 53 -0.23 6.01 -15.67
N LEU A 54 -0.87 6.51 -14.60
CA LEU A 54 -0.59 7.84 -14.06
C LEU A 54 0.81 7.92 -13.45
N ALA A 55 1.24 6.89 -12.69
CA ALA A 55 2.59 6.85 -12.13
C ALA A 55 3.67 6.91 -13.23
N GLN A 56 3.49 6.16 -14.31
CA GLN A 56 4.40 6.16 -15.44
C GLN A 56 4.48 7.55 -16.11
N THR A 57 3.32 8.13 -16.44
CA THR A 57 3.26 9.45 -17.08
C THR A 57 3.86 10.54 -16.17
N MET A 58 3.56 10.50 -14.86
CA MET A 58 4.10 11.43 -13.89
C MET A 58 5.61 11.31 -13.72
N ALA A 59 6.15 10.08 -13.72
CA ALA A 59 7.58 9.85 -13.68
C ALA A 59 8.27 10.39 -14.94
N GLU A 60 7.73 10.15 -16.13
CA GLU A 60 8.27 10.68 -17.39
C GLU A 60 8.27 12.23 -17.43
N ILE A 61 7.24 12.86 -16.88
CA ILE A 61 7.19 14.33 -16.72
C ILE A 61 8.31 14.79 -15.77
N LEU A 62 8.46 14.13 -14.63
CA LEU A 62 9.45 14.49 -13.62
C LEU A 62 10.88 14.28 -14.12
N ASP A 63 11.18 13.12 -14.71
CA ASP A 63 12.50 12.77 -15.21
C ASP A 63 12.94 13.74 -16.32
N ARG A 64 12.02 14.14 -17.22
CA ARG A 64 12.29 15.20 -18.21
C ARG A 64 12.62 16.54 -17.57
N ALA A 65 11.88 16.94 -16.54
CA ALA A 65 12.10 18.20 -15.85
C ALA A 65 13.42 18.22 -15.07
N ILE A 66 13.78 17.10 -14.44
CA ILE A 66 15.07 16.93 -13.75
C ILE A 66 16.22 16.93 -14.78
N SER A 67 16.07 16.23 -15.90
CA SER A 67 17.10 16.17 -16.95
C SER A 67 17.34 17.54 -17.59
N ALA A 68 16.28 18.33 -17.77
CA ALA A 68 16.39 19.72 -18.25
C ALA A 68 17.03 20.67 -17.22
N ALA A 69 17.17 20.24 -15.96
CA ALA A 69 17.62 21.10 -14.87
C ALA A 69 19.09 21.53 -14.99
N GLU A 70 19.88 20.82 -15.80
CA GLU A 70 21.27 21.18 -16.11
C GLU A 70 21.39 22.59 -16.69
N ASN A 71 20.34 23.08 -17.36
CA ASN A 71 20.32 24.37 -18.04
C ASN A 71 19.42 25.42 -17.38
N SER A 72 18.57 25.05 -16.43
CA SER A 72 17.58 25.95 -15.79
C SER A 72 17.01 25.33 -14.50
N PRO A 73 16.64 26.12 -13.48
CA PRO A 73 16.04 25.56 -12.27
C PRO A 73 14.70 24.85 -12.58
N VAL A 74 14.44 23.72 -11.92
CA VAL A 74 13.19 22.96 -12.07
C VAL A 74 11.99 23.81 -11.64
N ASN A 75 11.00 23.94 -12.52
CA ASN A 75 9.73 24.61 -12.21
C ASN A 75 8.77 23.67 -11.45
N TRP A 76 9.02 23.50 -10.14
CA TRP A 76 8.21 22.64 -9.26
C TRP A 76 6.73 23.02 -9.21
N ALA A 77 6.41 24.32 -9.29
CA ALA A 77 5.04 24.80 -9.30
C ALA A 77 4.32 24.38 -10.60
N GLY A 78 5.01 24.48 -11.73
CA GLY A 78 4.54 23.97 -13.02
C GLY A 78 4.26 22.47 -12.99
N LEU A 79 5.19 21.67 -12.45
CA LEU A 79 5.02 20.22 -12.31
C LEU A 79 3.80 19.84 -11.46
N THR A 80 3.59 20.58 -10.36
CA THR A 80 2.41 20.37 -9.50
C THR A 80 1.11 20.58 -10.27
N LEU A 81 1.03 21.64 -11.08
CA LEU A 81 -0.14 21.92 -11.91
C LEU A 81 -0.32 20.90 -13.03
N GLU A 82 0.76 20.40 -13.61
CA GLU A 82 0.73 19.36 -14.63
C GLU A 82 0.20 18.04 -14.07
N PHE A 83 0.64 17.64 -12.88
CA PHE A 83 0.12 16.46 -12.18
C PHE A 83 -1.37 16.62 -11.86
N ASP A 84 -1.80 17.79 -11.37
CA ASP A 84 -3.21 18.06 -11.10
C ASP A 84 -4.06 17.92 -12.37
N LYS A 85 -3.61 18.50 -13.50
CA LYS A 85 -4.30 18.40 -14.80
C LYS A 85 -4.40 16.96 -15.28
N LEU A 86 -3.29 16.22 -15.23
CA LEU A 86 -3.22 14.82 -15.66
C LEU A 86 -4.23 13.97 -14.89
N VAL A 87 -4.28 14.12 -13.56
CA VAL A 87 -5.23 13.40 -12.72
C VAL A 87 -6.67 13.83 -12.99
N GLN A 88 -6.92 15.12 -13.19
CA GLN A 88 -8.27 15.61 -13.47
C GLN A 88 -8.84 15.04 -14.77
N GLN A 89 -8.01 14.96 -15.81
CA GLN A 89 -8.38 14.46 -17.15
C GLN A 89 -8.54 12.94 -17.21
N ALA A 90 -7.93 12.20 -16.28
CA ALA A 90 -8.04 10.76 -16.24
C ALA A 90 -9.47 10.30 -15.90
N ASP A 91 -9.92 9.26 -16.61
CA ASP A 91 -11.14 8.54 -16.26
C ASP A 91 -10.90 7.62 -15.06
N GLY A 92 -11.84 7.61 -14.11
CA GLY A 92 -11.73 6.85 -12.88
C GLY A 92 -12.38 7.53 -11.66
N SER A 93 -12.55 6.75 -10.60
CA SER A 93 -13.24 7.22 -9.39
C SER A 93 -12.53 8.41 -8.74
N HIS A 94 -13.31 9.40 -8.27
CA HIS A 94 -12.77 10.59 -7.61
C HIS A 94 -11.81 10.26 -6.46
N ARG A 95 -12.15 9.25 -5.65
CA ARG A 95 -11.33 8.82 -4.52
C ARG A 95 -9.97 8.28 -4.97
N LEU A 96 -9.93 7.46 -6.02
CA LEU A 96 -8.69 6.93 -6.58
C LEU A 96 -7.79 8.05 -7.11
N LYS A 97 -8.40 8.96 -7.88
CA LYS A 97 -7.72 10.13 -8.45
C LYS A 97 -7.08 10.98 -7.35
N GLU A 98 -7.80 11.23 -6.26
CA GLU A 98 -7.28 12.01 -5.13
C GLU A 98 -6.06 11.35 -4.47
N VAL A 99 -6.08 10.03 -4.27
CA VAL A 99 -4.92 9.31 -3.70
C VAL A 99 -3.70 9.41 -4.62
N VAL A 100 -3.89 9.23 -5.93
CA VAL A 100 -2.80 9.36 -6.91
C VAL A 100 -2.25 10.80 -6.93
N ARG A 101 -3.12 11.80 -6.89
CA ARG A 101 -2.75 13.22 -6.86
C ARG A 101 -1.91 13.56 -5.63
N LEU A 102 -2.37 13.15 -4.44
CA LEU A 102 -1.64 13.37 -3.19
C LEU A 102 -0.29 12.65 -3.18
N THR A 103 -0.24 11.43 -3.71
CA THR A 103 1.00 10.65 -3.86
C THR A 103 2.00 11.39 -4.74
N GLY A 104 1.57 11.86 -5.92
CA GLY A 104 2.44 12.59 -6.84
C GLY A 104 2.95 13.91 -6.28
N LYS A 105 2.10 14.69 -5.59
CA LYS A 105 2.53 15.92 -4.92
C LYS A 105 3.52 15.67 -3.79
N SER A 106 3.28 14.63 -3.01
CA SER A 106 4.20 14.22 -1.95
C SER A 106 5.55 13.81 -2.54
N LEU A 107 5.56 13.12 -3.69
CA LEU A 107 6.81 12.78 -4.38
C LEU A 107 7.55 14.03 -4.88
N LEU A 108 6.87 14.97 -5.54
CA LEU A 108 7.46 16.24 -5.99
C LEU A 108 8.06 17.05 -4.83
N HIS A 109 7.39 17.06 -3.68
CA HIS A 109 7.88 17.72 -2.47
C HIS A 109 9.24 17.14 -2.04
N ASP A 110 9.36 15.82 -2.01
CA ASP A 110 10.56 15.14 -1.57
C ASP A 110 11.73 15.35 -2.54
N PHE A 111 11.47 15.31 -3.84
CA PHE A 111 12.47 15.65 -4.87
C PHE A 111 12.94 17.10 -4.74
N ARG A 112 12.02 18.04 -4.53
CA ARG A 112 12.33 19.47 -4.37
C ARG A 112 13.27 19.74 -3.20
N TYR A 113 13.08 19.04 -2.09
CA TYR A 113 13.82 19.27 -0.85
C TYR A 113 14.92 18.23 -0.60
N GLY A 114 15.27 17.42 -1.59
CA GLY A 114 16.38 16.47 -1.51
C GLY A 114 16.20 15.40 -0.43
N GLN A 115 14.96 15.04 -0.10
CA GLN A 115 14.73 13.88 0.76
C GLN A 115 15.14 12.63 -0.02
N TYR A 116 15.82 11.69 0.64
CA TYR A 116 16.36 10.44 0.07
C TYR A 116 15.34 9.73 -0.83
N ILE A 117 15.36 10.06 -2.12
CA ILE A 117 14.63 9.37 -3.18
C ILE A 117 15.68 8.89 -4.17
N ASP A 118 15.60 7.60 -4.46
CA ASP A 118 16.29 7.03 -5.60
C ASP A 118 15.63 7.55 -6.90
N SER A 119 16.21 8.60 -7.47
CA SER A 119 15.76 9.18 -8.73
C SER A 119 15.90 8.22 -9.91
N SER A 120 16.62 7.11 -9.75
CA SER A 120 16.74 6.09 -10.81
C SER A 120 15.49 5.20 -10.94
N ASN A 121 14.53 5.30 -10.00
CA ASN A 121 13.33 4.49 -10.03
C ASN A 121 12.08 5.24 -9.51
N THR A 122 11.82 6.38 -10.13
CA THR A 122 10.68 7.28 -9.84
C THR A 122 9.34 6.54 -9.89
N ILE A 123 9.12 5.66 -10.88
CA ILE A 123 7.86 4.89 -11.03
C ILE A 123 7.67 3.93 -9.86
N GLU A 124 8.70 3.19 -9.44
CA GLU A 124 8.61 2.27 -8.30
C GLU A 124 8.33 3.02 -7.01
N THR A 125 9.02 4.14 -6.79
CA THR A 125 8.80 4.99 -5.62
C THR A 125 7.36 5.49 -5.56
N PHE A 126 6.82 5.91 -6.71
CA PHE A 126 5.43 6.33 -6.83
C PHE A 126 4.47 5.20 -6.48
N LEU A 127 4.60 4.04 -7.12
CA LEU A 127 3.67 2.92 -6.93
C LEU A 127 3.74 2.33 -5.51
N HIS A 128 4.94 2.25 -4.95
CA HIS A 128 5.14 1.85 -3.55
C HIS A 128 4.38 2.81 -2.60
N ARG A 129 4.54 4.13 -2.79
CA ARG A 129 3.86 5.14 -1.98
C ARG A 129 2.34 5.14 -2.17
N TYR A 130 1.88 4.96 -3.40
CA TYR A 130 0.46 4.84 -3.73
C TYR A 130 -0.15 3.64 -2.98
N MET A 131 0.42 2.45 -3.14
CA MET A 131 -0.08 1.23 -2.50
C MET A 131 -0.08 1.37 -0.98
N LYS A 132 0.98 1.95 -0.40
CA LYS A 132 1.05 2.22 1.04
C LYS A 132 -0.06 3.17 1.51
N THR A 133 -0.30 4.25 0.78
CA THR A 133 -1.39 5.20 1.09
C THR A 133 -2.77 4.54 1.03
N VAL A 134 -3.01 3.67 0.04
CA VAL A 134 -4.27 2.91 -0.03
C VAL A 134 -4.38 1.96 1.16
N TYR A 135 -3.32 1.22 1.48
CA TYR A 135 -3.30 0.33 2.65
C TYR A 135 -3.62 1.09 3.95
N GLU A 136 -2.97 2.23 4.17
CA GLU A 136 -3.17 3.02 5.38
C GLU A 136 -4.61 3.55 5.48
N SER A 137 -5.15 4.12 4.39
CA SER A 137 -6.50 4.72 4.37
C SER A 137 -7.67 3.72 4.31
N GLU A 138 -7.46 2.52 3.78
CA GLU A 138 -8.51 1.50 3.64
C GLU A 138 -8.50 0.48 4.78
N PHE A 139 -7.37 0.32 5.48
CA PHE A 139 -7.26 -0.61 6.59
C PHE A 139 -6.86 0.10 7.89
N LYS A 140 -5.61 0.59 7.97
CA LYS A 140 -4.99 1.00 9.23
C LYS A 140 -5.76 2.14 9.92
N GLU A 141 -6.13 3.19 9.19
CA GLU A 141 -6.88 4.34 9.71
C GLU A 141 -8.35 4.03 10.00
N ARG A 142 -8.86 2.92 9.46
CA ARG A 142 -10.23 2.46 9.67
C ARG A 142 -10.36 1.48 10.82
N VAL A 143 -9.24 1.03 11.38
CA VAL A 143 -9.21 0.32 12.66
C VAL A 143 -9.80 1.26 13.72
N PRO A 144 -10.78 0.79 14.52
CA PRO A 144 -11.46 1.64 15.50
C PRO A 144 -10.46 2.13 16.56
N LEU A 145 -10.66 3.34 17.09
CA LEU A 145 -9.94 3.82 18.27
C LEU A 145 -10.82 3.61 19.49
N THR A 146 -11.01 2.35 19.89
CA THR A 146 -11.84 1.97 21.04
C THR A 146 -10.99 1.35 22.14
N SER A 147 -11.43 1.42 23.40
CA SER A 147 -10.70 0.80 24.52
C SER A 147 -10.70 -0.74 24.46
N THR A 148 -11.70 -1.31 23.80
CA THR A 148 -11.89 -2.75 23.68
C THR A 148 -12.24 -3.09 22.23
N HIS A 149 -11.59 -4.12 21.70
CA HIS A 149 -11.79 -4.63 20.35
C HIS A 149 -12.49 -6.00 20.38
N HIS A 150 -12.61 -6.61 19.21
CA HIS A 150 -13.07 -7.99 19.10
C HIS A 150 -12.20 -8.91 19.98
N ASP A 151 -12.82 -9.95 20.53
CA ASP A 151 -12.17 -10.87 21.48
C ASP A 151 -11.61 -10.21 22.76
N GLY A 152 -12.10 -9.01 23.10
CA GLY A 152 -11.79 -8.34 24.36
C GLY A 152 -10.39 -7.73 24.46
N ILE A 153 -9.62 -7.70 23.36
CA ILE A 153 -8.27 -7.14 23.40
C ILE A 153 -8.28 -5.61 23.49
N ASP A 154 -7.22 -5.04 24.08
CA ASP A 154 -7.04 -3.60 24.15
C ASP A 154 -6.37 -3.02 22.88
N GLN A 155 -6.47 -1.70 22.73
CA GLN A 155 -5.87 -0.95 21.62
C GLN A 155 -4.34 -1.11 21.56
N ALA A 156 -3.66 -1.23 22.72
CA ALA A 156 -2.21 -1.33 22.78
C ALA A 156 -1.72 -2.66 22.16
N THR A 157 -2.39 -3.75 22.50
CA THR A 157 -2.13 -5.10 21.99
C THR A 157 -2.40 -5.16 20.49
N LEU A 158 -3.53 -4.62 20.03
CA LEU A 158 -3.83 -4.58 18.61
C LEU A 158 -2.81 -3.73 17.83
N SER A 159 -2.45 -2.56 18.36
CA SER A 159 -1.48 -1.66 17.73
C SER A 159 -0.10 -2.31 17.62
N LYS A 160 0.31 -3.07 18.64
CA LYS A 160 1.54 -3.87 18.61
C LYS A 160 1.51 -4.90 17.49
N ARG A 161 0.43 -5.69 17.36
CA ARG A 161 0.28 -6.69 16.29
C ARG A 161 0.26 -6.06 14.89
N ILE A 162 -0.40 -4.91 14.73
CA ILE A 162 -0.37 -4.13 13.48
C ILE A 162 1.06 -3.63 13.19
N GLY A 163 1.81 -3.24 14.23
CA GLY A 163 3.22 -2.87 14.11
C GLY A 163 4.10 -4.04 13.66
N GLU A 164 3.85 -5.25 14.17
CA GLU A 164 4.62 -6.47 13.87
C GLU A 164 4.41 -6.95 12.42
N ILE A 165 3.19 -6.81 11.85
CA ILE A 165 2.95 -7.16 10.44
C ILE A 165 3.47 -6.11 9.45
N LYS A 166 3.74 -4.87 9.90
CA LYS A 166 4.09 -3.75 9.01
C LYS A 166 5.30 -4.03 8.11
N PRO A 167 6.43 -4.58 8.59
CA PRO A 167 7.58 -4.86 7.72
C PRO A 167 7.26 -5.86 6.60
N ILE A 168 6.39 -6.84 6.87
CA ILE A 168 5.95 -7.84 5.88
C ILE A 168 5.09 -7.16 4.81
N ILE A 169 4.19 -6.26 5.22
CA ILE A 169 3.35 -5.49 4.32
C ILE A 169 4.21 -4.60 3.41
N ASP A 170 5.16 -3.87 4.00
CA ASP A 170 6.06 -2.98 3.27
C ASP A 170 6.91 -3.78 2.24
N ASP A 171 7.43 -4.96 2.59
CA ASP A 171 8.15 -5.85 1.66
C ASP A 171 7.26 -6.35 0.51
N VAL A 172 6.04 -6.82 0.79
CA VAL A 172 5.11 -7.29 -0.24
C VAL A 172 4.70 -6.14 -1.17
N ILE A 173 4.44 -4.94 -0.63
CA ILE A 173 4.15 -3.75 -1.44
C ILE A 173 5.33 -3.41 -2.35
N GLY A 174 6.56 -3.47 -1.87
CA GLY A 174 7.76 -3.27 -2.70
C GLY A 174 7.85 -4.26 -3.86
N LYS A 175 7.63 -5.55 -3.60
CA LYS A 175 7.59 -6.60 -4.65
C LYS A 175 6.46 -6.37 -5.65
N TRP A 176 5.30 -5.92 -5.17
CA TRP A 176 4.16 -5.61 -6.02
C TRP A 176 4.38 -4.39 -6.90
N ALA A 177 4.99 -3.32 -6.39
CA ALA A 177 5.34 -2.15 -7.18
C ALA A 177 6.23 -2.55 -8.37
N LYS A 178 7.29 -3.32 -8.12
CA LYS A 178 8.16 -3.89 -9.18
C LYS A 178 7.41 -4.73 -10.19
N THR A 179 6.50 -5.58 -9.71
CA THR A 179 5.67 -6.44 -10.57
C THR A 179 4.74 -5.61 -11.45
N ALA A 180 4.07 -4.61 -10.87
CA ALA A 180 3.14 -3.76 -11.57
C ALA A 180 3.82 -2.97 -12.69
N ILE A 181 5.06 -2.52 -12.48
CA ILE A 181 5.88 -1.89 -13.52
C ILE A 181 6.20 -2.90 -14.62
N LYS A 182 6.77 -4.06 -14.25
CA LYS A 182 7.16 -5.10 -15.22
C LYS A 182 6.00 -5.50 -16.13
N HIS A 183 4.78 -5.57 -15.59
CA HIS A 183 3.60 -6.02 -16.31
C HIS A 183 2.68 -4.91 -16.78
N HIS A 184 3.01 -3.65 -16.48
CA HIS A 184 2.19 -2.46 -16.76
C HIS A 184 0.76 -2.59 -16.24
N SER A 185 0.56 -3.36 -15.15
CA SER A 185 -0.76 -3.70 -14.62
C SER A 185 -0.68 -4.27 -13.21
N ILE A 186 -1.67 -3.93 -12.39
CA ILE A 186 -1.90 -4.49 -11.04
C ILE A 186 -2.70 -5.80 -11.06
N GLU A 187 -3.28 -6.21 -12.19
CA GLU A 187 -4.01 -7.48 -12.26
C GLU A 187 -3.07 -8.68 -12.09
N LYS A 188 -1.81 -8.52 -12.52
CA LYS A 188 -0.79 -9.58 -12.51
C LYS A 188 0.02 -9.64 -11.22
N LEU A 189 -0.41 -8.94 -10.16
CA LEU A 189 0.28 -8.98 -8.87
C LEU A 189 0.32 -10.41 -8.32
N PRO A 190 1.45 -10.91 -7.81
CA PRO A 190 1.52 -12.24 -7.23
C PRO A 190 0.64 -12.33 -5.99
N ILE A 191 0.11 -13.53 -5.74
CA ILE A 191 -0.48 -13.82 -4.43
C ILE A 191 0.66 -13.77 -3.39
N PRO A 192 0.47 -13.13 -2.23
CA PRO A 192 1.47 -13.14 -1.18
C PRO A 192 1.83 -14.58 -0.82
N HIS A 193 3.10 -14.97 -0.91
CA HIS A 193 3.52 -16.29 -0.45
C HIS A 193 3.31 -16.38 1.06
N ARG A 194 2.88 -17.55 1.56
CA ARG A 194 3.05 -17.87 2.98
C ARG A 194 4.56 -18.02 3.23
N SER A 195 5.08 -17.42 4.29
CA SER A 195 6.42 -17.77 4.75
C SER A 195 6.46 -19.28 4.93
N ALA A 196 7.49 -19.93 4.37
CA ALA A 196 7.70 -21.34 4.65
C ALA A 196 7.88 -21.46 6.18
N GLN A 197 7.04 -22.27 6.83
CA GLN A 197 7.29 -22.65 8.21
C GLN A 197 8.76 -23.11 8.30
N LYS A 198 9.48 -22.67 9.33
CA LYS A 198 10.83 -23.19 9.61
C LYS A 198 10.77 -24.71 9.48
N PRO A 199 11.70 -25.35 8.74
CA PRO A 199 11.70 -26.80 8.65
C PRO A 199 11.70 -27.34 10.08
N ILE A 200 10.76 -28.25 10.38
CA ILE A 200 10.78 -29.03 11.62
C ILE A 200 12.11 -29.75 11.60
N ASP A 201 13.03 -29.39 12.50
CA ASP A 201 14.26 -30.14 12.67
C ASP A 201 13.90 -31.44 13.39
N LEU A 202 13.68 -32.50 12.60
CA LEU A 202 13.36 -33.83 13.10
C LEU A 202 14.51 -34.48 13.90
N ASN A 203 15.65 -33.79 14.08
CA ASN A 203 16.79 -34.29 14.84
C ASN A 203 16.81 -33.86 16.32
N GLU A 204 15.91 -32.98 16.78
CA GLU A 204 15.87 -32.58 18.20
C GLU A 204 15.12 -33.56 19.11
N ASP A 205 14.27 -34.46 18.58
CA ASP A 205 13.44 -35.41 19.36
C ASP A 205 14.07 -36.81 19.53
N LEU A 206 15.38 -36.98 19.27
CA LEU A 206 16.09 -38.27 19.42
C LEU A 206 17.29 -38.23 20.39
N ARG A 207 17.22 -37.43 21.47
CA ARG A 207 18.23 -37.46 22.55
C ARG A 207 17.65 -37.61 23.93
#